data_AF-F0Y0C6-F1
#
_entry.id   AF-F0Y0C6-F1
#
_cell.length_a   1.000
_cell.length_b   1.000
_cell.length_c   1.000
_cell.angle_alpha   90.00
_cell.angle_beta   90.00
_cell.angle_gamma   90.00
#
_symmetry.space_group_name_H-M   'P 1'
#
loop_
_entity.id
_entity.type
_entity.pdbx_description
1 polymer ?
#
loop_
_entity_poly.entity_id
_entity_poly.type
_entity_poly.pdbx_seq_one_letter_code
_entity_poly.pdbx_strand_id
1 'polypeptide(L)'
;MRLALFALSSLVVRSLRAAPALRRGLVRRQAQTTAMPDSLEAFCGAADASWLRCLNEDPEAAAHAPNKRSREVKSGHYVRVAPTPLRAPGLAMHSPELAADLGLDAAAVAAAGFAEFFGGDHGALPFPAGESWATPYALSIMGEPQTRNCPFGTGNGYGDGRAVSVGEIKSPKDGRRYELQLKGGGQTPFCRGADGRAVLRSSLREFLASEAMHFLGVETTRALSLVVSGGETTRRPWYSGRQADVPEISEDDPRLAQFPLQLRRQLIRQLQQQGAGGGDPDVMVEETCAITCRVAPSFVRVGHVDHFARRAGGRGAAASAKREHKLMVQHAIAREYPDLLLEHRDETDATMLALVGDDELRTAALAFAARARDALALLAAGWLRVGFCQGNFNADNCLVGGRTMDYGPFGFMDKYDPSFAKWVGSGDHFAFAAQPGAALANFRTLAKALLPLFEDDPAPLMAIIDGAKATFADAMAECYGAKLGFADPGSAAARKSWLALEPSLRGLDYTIFFRQLGAVARADDDDLLAYVEDAFYADPSPETAKALRAWLAAWKSGLGDAAAAAARLDAANPKYVLREWMLVEAYEAAKRGDFSVAHELHGLVKAPYYRFSVALVLSL
;
A
#
# COMPACT_ATOMS: atom_id res chain seq x y z
N MET A 1 -45.60 20.00 8.62
CA MET A 1 -46.95 19.57 8.17
C MET A 1 -46.73 18.50 7.11
N ARG A 2 -46.70 17.21 7.46
CA ARG A 2 -47.81 16.28 7.77
C ARG A 2 -48.65 15.88 6.55
N LEU A 3 -48.83 14.55 6.45
CA LEU A 3 -49.78 13.71 5.69
C LEU A 3 -49.35 13.28 4.27
N ALA A 4 -49.51 12.03 3.82
CA ALA A 4 -49.85 10.68 4.36
C ALA A 4 -49.81 9.73 3.12
N LEU A 5 -49.21 8.54 3.07
CA LEU A 5 -49.54 7.24 3.70
C LEU A 5 -50.98 6.73 3.44
N PHE A 6 -51.13 5.72 2.56
CA PHE A 6 -52.12 4.61 2.57
C PHE A 6 -51.73 3.65 1.41
N ALA A 7 -51.03 2.54 1.65
CA ALA A 7 -51.50 1.23 2.12
C ALA A 7 -52.27 0.41 1.06
N LEU A 8 -51.67 -0.73 0.67
CA LEU A 8 -52.38 -1.94 0.28
C LEU A 8 -51.53 -3.13 0.74
N SER A 9 -51.92 -3.67 1.89
CA SER A 9 -51.47 -4.94 2.45
C SER A 9 -52.66 -5.90 2.47
N SER A 10 -52.41 -7.18 2.23
CA SER A 10 -52.91 -8.34 3.00
C SER A 10 -53.48 -9.50 2.17
N LEU A 11 -53.37 -10.69 2.79
CA LEU A 11 -53.72 -12.07 2.41
C LEU A 11 -52.60 -12.82 1.64
N VAL A 12 -51.89 -13.81 2.19
CA VAL A 12 -52.12 -14.68 3.37
C VAL A 12 -50.78 -15.21 3.92
N VAL A 13 -50.61 -15.13 5.24
CA VAL A 13 -49.63 -15.90 6.04
C VAL A 13 -50.36 -17.05 6.74
N ARG A 14 -49.84 -18.27 6.59
CA ARG A 14 -49.83 -19.43 7.53
C ARG A 14 -49.45 -20.66 6.67
N SER A 15 -48.35 -21.37 6.89
CA SER A 15 -48.11 -22.19 8.09
C SER A 15 -46.65 -22.65 8.15
N LEU A 16 -46.01 -22.50 9.31
CA LEU A 16 -44.74 -23.12 9.68
C LEU A 16 -44.94 -24.57 10.13
N ARG A 17 -43.86 -25.36 9.99
CA ARG A 17 -43.55 -26.69 10.58
C ARG A 17 -43.81 -27.91 9.70
N ALA A 18 -42.74 -28.38 9.04
CA ALA A 18 -42.19 -29.72 9.24
C ALA A 18 -40.90 -29.88 8.41
N ALA A 19 -39.75 -30.05 9.06
CA ALA A 19 -38.63 -30.79 8.48
C ALA A 19 -38.93 -32.29 8.62
N PRO A 20 -38.53 -33.14 7.66
CA PRO A 20 -37.34 -33.94 7.97
C PRO A 20 -36.42 -34.23 6.76
N ALA A 21 -35.12 -34.27 7.08
CA ALA A 21 -34.10 -35.18 6.53
C ALA A 21 -34.03 -35.42 5.01
N LEU A 22 -33.26 -34.59 4.30
CA LEU A 22 -32.68 -34.98 3.02
C LEU A 22 -31.41 -35.82 3.26
N ARG A 23 -31.54 -37.13 3.03
CA ARG A 23 -30.45 -38.10 3.00
C ARG A 23 -29.38 -37.69 1.99
N ARG A 24 -28.12 -37.84 2.42
CA ARG A 24 -26.91 -37.81 1.60
C ARG A 24 -27.06 -38.73 0.38
N GLY A 25 -27.16 -38.13 -0.80
CA GLY A 25 -26.81 -38.76 -2.07
C GLY A 25 -25.63 -38.01 -2.66
N LEU A 26 -24.44 -38.63 -2.67
CA LEU A 26 -23.31 -38.18 -3.48
C LEU A 26 -23.73 -38.32 -4.96
N VAL A 27 -24.34 -37.29 -5.53
CA VAL A 27 -24.36 -37.13 -6.99
C VAL A 27 -23.05 -36.43 -7.34
N ARG A 28 -22.10 -37.24 -7.80
CA ARG A 28 -20.90 -36.77 -8.51
C ARG A 28 -21.42 -35.98 -9.71
N ARG A 29 -21.49 -34.65 -9.63
CA ARG A 29 -21.70 -33.82 -10.83
C ARG A 29 -20.54 -34.14 -11.76
N GLN A 30 -20.82 -34.81 -12.88
CA GLN A 30 -19.92 -34.79 -14.01
C GLN A 30 -19.79 -33.31 -14.39
N ALA A 31 -18.64 -32.72 -14.10
CA ALA A 31 -18.29 -31.41 -14.63
C ALA A 31 -18.28 -31.54 -16.15
N GLN A 32 -19.26 -30.91 -16.81
CA GLN A 32 -19.09 -30.57 -18.23
C GLN A 32 -17.83 -29.71 -18.29
N THR A 33 -16.79 -30.25 -18.91
CA THR A 33 -15.54 -29.51 -19.18
C THR A 33 -15.87 -28.45 -20.22
N THR A 34 -16.34 -27.28 -19.77
CA THR A 34 -16.32 -26.08 -20.59
C THR A 34 -14.86 -25.78 -20.89
N ALA A 35 -14.51 -25.61 -22.17
CA ALA A 35 -13.17 -25.19 -22.57
C ALA A 35 -12.81 -23.89 -21.82
N MET A 36 -11.56 -23.79 -21.36
CA MET A 36 -11.07 -22.54 -20.77
C MET A 36 -11.09 -21.43 -21.82
N PRO A 37 -11.39 -20.18 -21.45
CA PRO A 37 -11.25 -19.05 -22.38
C PRO A 37 -9.80 -18.92 -22.87
N ASP A 38 -9.59 -18.63 -24.15
CA ASP A 38 -8.27 -18.54 -24.79
C ASP A 38 -7.32 -17.58 -24.05
N SER A 39 -7.83 -16.45 -23.56
CA SER A 39 -7.00 -15.48 -22.84
C SER A 39 -6.55 -15.99 -21.47
N LEU A 40 -7.34 -16.84 -20.81
CA LEU A 40 -6.95 -17.50 -19.55
C LEU A 40 -5.92 -18.60 -19.79
N GLU A 41 -6.08 -19.36 -20.88
CA GLU A 41 -5.09 -20.36 -21.30
C GLU A 41 -3.75 -19.69 -21.65
N ALA A 42 -3.79 -18.60 -22.43
CA ALA A 42 -2.60 -17.80 -22.75
C ALA A 42 -1.92 -17.21 -21.51
N PHE A 43 -2.70 -16.67 -20.56
CA PHE A 43 -2.20 -16.20 -19.28
C PHE A 43 -1.48 -17.31 -18.51
N CYS A 44 -2.05 -18.51 -18.46
CA CYS A 44 -1.41 -19.66 -17.84
C CYS A 44 -0.14 -20.06 -18.59
N GLY A 45 -0.18 -20.17 -19.92
CA GLY A 45 0.98 -20.53 -20.74
C GLY A 45 2.15 -19.53 -20.66
N ALA A 46 1.87 -18.26 -20.36
CA ALA A 46 2.86 -17.21 -20.21
C ALA A 46 3.47 -17.10 -18.80
N ALA A 47 3.05 -17.96 -17.86
CA ALA A 47 3.50 -17.89 -16.47
C ALA A 47 4.99 -18.19 -16.31
N ASP A 48 5.60 -17.46 -15.38
CA ASP A 48 7.02 -17.45 -15.11
C ASP A 48 7.27 -17.43 -13.58
N ALA A 49 8.48 -17.75 -13.13
CA ALA A 49 8.92 -17.65 -11.74
C ALA A 49 10.43 -17.35 -11.69
N SER A 50 10.82 -16.08 -11.88
CA SER A 50 12.23 -15.67 -11.90
C SER A 50 12.96 -15.95 -10.58
N TRP A 51 12.27 -15.86 -9.43
CA TRP A 51 12.84 -16.26 -8.14
C TRP A 51 13.34 -17.71 -8.15
N LEU A 52 12.56 -18.62 -8.72
CA LEU A 52 12.86 -20.05 -8.69
C LEU A 52 13.97 -20.43 -9.65
N ARG A 53 14.04 -19.75 -10.79
CA ARG A 53 15.11 -19.97 -11.75
C ARG A 53 16.40 -19.33 -11.29
N CYS A 54 16.36 -18.07 -10.85
CA CYS A 54 17.54 -17.22 -10.69
C CYS A 54 18.14 -17.23 -9.29
N LEU A 55 17.40 -17.69 -8.29
CA LEU A 55 17.83 -17.60 -6.89
C LEU A 55 17.87 -18.98 -6.22
N ASN A 56 18.54 -19.03 -5.08
CA ASN A 56 18.69 -20.26 -4.30
C ASN A 56 17.43 -20.51 -3.43
N GLU A 57 16.89 -21.72 -3.49
CA GLU A 57 15.93 -22.19 -2.49
C GLU A 57 16.59 -22.35 -1.11
N ASP A 58 15.82 -22.19 -0.05
CA ASP A 58 16.23 -22.59 1.30
C ASP A 58 16.67 -24.08 1.34
N PRO A 59 17.92 -24.39 1.73
CA PRO A 59 18.41 -25.76 1.80
C PRO A 59 17.61 -26.69 2.70
N GLU A 60 16.88 -26.16 3.68
CA GLU A 60 16.06 -26.96 4.59
C GLU A 60 14.60 -27.16 4.09
N ALA A 61 14.21 -26.56 2.95
CA ALA A 61 12.83 -26.53 2.47
C ALA A 61 12.21 -27.94 2.31
N ALA A 62 12.98 -28.90 1.78
CA ALA A 62 12.49 -30.27 1.59
C ALA A 62 12.26 -31.01 2.92
N ALA A 63 13.12 -30.79 3.92
CA ALA A 63 13.02 -31.43 5.23
C ALA A 63 11.82 -30.92 6.04
N HIS A 64 11.38 -29.68 5.79
CA HIS A 64 10.25 -29.04 6.49
C HIS A 64 8.99 -28.93 5.64
N ALA A 65 8.92 -29.59 4.48
CA ALA A 65 7.72 -29.64 3.65
C ALA A 65 6.50 -30.07 4.50
N PRO A 66 5.32 -29.41 4.36
CA PRO A 66 4.95 -28.46 3.30
C PRO A 66 5.30 -26.99 3.60
N ASN A 67 6.25 -26.71 4.50
CA ASN A 67 6.71 -25.36 4.86
C ASN A 67 5.59 -24.46 5.45
N LYS A 68 4.67 -25.06 6.21
CA LYS A 68 3.51 -24.36 6.81
C LYS A 68 3.69 -23.99 8.29
N ARG A 69 4.85 -24.31 8.88
CA ARG A 69 5.13 -24.08 10.31
C ARG A 69 6.21 -23.03 10.46
N SER A 70 6.02 -22.12 11.43
CA SER A 70 6.99 -21.07 11.74
C SER A 70 8.36 -21.67 12.08
N ARG A 71 9.42 -21.21 11.41
CA ARG A 71 10.80 -21.61 11.67
C ARG A 71 11.79 -20.53 11.23
N GLU A 72 13.03 -20.66 11.66
CA GLU A 72 14.12 -19.87 11.09
C GLU A 72 14.44 -20.35 9.67
N VAL A 73 14.68 -19.41 8.77
CA VAL A 73 15.26 -19.66 7.45
C VAL A 73 16.63 -19.02 7.43
N LYS A 74 17.70 -19.82 7.40
CA LYS A 74 19.08 -19.37 7.63
C LYS A 74 19.86 -19.06 6.34
N SER A 75 19.42 -19.61 5.22
CA SER A 75 20.01 -19.48 3.88
C SER A 75 18.88 -19.61 2.84
N GLY A 76 19.16 -19.27 1.59
CA GLY A 76 18.16 -19.24 0.53
C GLY A 76 17.38 -17.92 0.47
N HIS A 77 16.90 -17.63 -0.74
CA HIS A 77 16.15 -16.43 -1.10
C HIS A 77 14.64 -16.65 -1.02
N TYR A 78 14.21 -17.89 -1.11
CA TYR A 78 12.80 -18.25 -1.06
C TYR A 78 12.62 -19.64 -0.43
N VAL A 79 11.40 -19.91 0.02
CA VAL A 79 10.95 -21.24 0.41
C VAL A 79 9.74 -21.60 -0.44
N ARG A 80 9.76 -22.78 -1.07
CA ARG A 80 8.58 -23.28 -1.80
C ARG A 80 7.46 -23.59 -0.81
N VAL A 81 6.30 -23.01 -1.08
CA VAL A 81 5.09 -23.18 -0.26
C VAL A 81 3.85 -22.99 -1.13
N ALA A 82 3.02 -24.03 -1.23
CA ALA A 82 1.73 -23.95 -1.90
C ALA A 82 0.78 -23.03 -1.11
N PRO A 83 -0.05 -22.19 -1.73
CA PRO A 83 -1.10 -21.49 -1.02
C PRO A 83 -2.08 -22.49 -0.38
N THR A 84 -2.77 -22.06 0.68
CA THR A 84 -3.86 -22.81 1.30
C THR A 84 -5.18 -22.30 0.71
N PRO A 85 -5.94 -23.13 -0.04
CA PRO A 85 -7.19 -22.68 -0.66
C PRO A 85 -8.21 -22.15 0.35
N LEU A 86 -9.03 -21.18 -0.07
CA LEU A 86 -10.25 -20.79 0.66
C LEU A 86 -11.35 -21.83 0.46
N ARG A 87 -12.21 -22.00 1.47
CA ARG A 87 -13.42 -22.79 1.32
C ARG A 87 -14.43 -22.07 0.43
N ALA A 88 -14.91 -22.75 -0.62
CA ALA A 88 -15.94 -22.24 -1.55
C ALA A 88 -15.65 -20.79 -2.01
N PRO A 89 -14.55 -20.56 -2.74
CA PRO A 89 -14.11 -19.23 -3.12
C PRO A 89 -15.12 -18.58 -4.08
N GLY A 90 -15.42 -17.30 -3.84
CA GLY A 90 -16.22 -16.47 -4.72
C GLY A 90 -15.50 -15.16 -5.04
N LEU A 91 -15.49 -14.76 -6.31
CA LEU A 91 -14.95 -13.47 -6.73
C LEU A 91 -15.88 -12.35 -6.26
N ALA A 92 -15.38 -11.46 -5.41
CA ALA A 92 -16.14 -10.31 -4.91
C ALA A 92 -15.84 -9.02 -5.68
N MET A 93 -14.58 -8.79 -6.04
CA MET A 93 -14.15 -7.64 -6.83
C MET A 93 -12.97 -8.02 -7.73
N HIS A 94 -12.80 -7.32 -8.84
CA HIS A 94 -11.58 -7.36 -9.66
C HIS A 94 -11.31 -5.99 -10.27
N SER A 95 -10.08 -5.76 -10.73
CA SER A 95 -9.68 -4.56 -11.48
C SER A 95 -9.73 -4.87 -12.99
N PRO A 96 -10.73 -4.37 -13.74
CA PRO A 96 -10.84 -4.64 -15.18
C PRO A 96 -9.63 -4.13 -15.97
N GLU A 97 -9.12 -2.95 -15.61
CA GLU A 97 -7.97 -2.33 -16.26
C GLU A 97 -6.71 -3.17 -16.06
N LEU A 98 -6.46 -3.64 -14.83
CA LEU A 98 -5.31 -4.49 -14.57
C LEU A 98 -5.45 -5.87 -15.19
N ALA A 99 -6.66 -6.45 -15.20
CA ALA A 99 -6.91 -7.72 -15.87
C ALA A 99 -6.58 -7.60 -17.36
N ALA A 100 -7.07 -6.55 -18.03
CA ALA A 100 -6.77 -6.28 -19.44
C ALA A 100 -5.28 -6.04 -19.68
N ASP A 101 -4.60 -5.28 -18.80
CA ASP A 101 -3.15 -5.05 -18.86
C ASP A 101 -2.35 -6.36 -18.77
N LEU A 102 -2.87 -7.36 -18.05
CA LEU A 102 -2.29 -8.71 -17.93
C LEU A 102 -2.79 -9.70 -19.01
N GLY A 103 -3.59 -9.25 -19.99
CA GLY A 103 -4.11 -10.08 -21.07
C GLY A 103 -5.30 -10.97 -20.68
N LEU A 104 -6.02 -10.63 -19.61
CA LEU A 104 -7.22 -11.33 -19.16
C LEU A 104 -8.47 -10.55 -19.56
N ASP A 105 -9.34 -11.15 -20.37
CA ASP A 105 -10.63 -10.57 -20.72
C ASP A 105 -11.74 -10.89 -19.70
N ALA A 106 -12.94 -10.35 -19.94
CA ALA A 106 -14.09 -10.58 -19.06
C ALA A 106 -14.52 -12.06 -18.99
N ALA A 107 -14.31 -12.84 -20.05
CA ALA A 107 -14.64 -14.27 -20.07
C ALA A 107 -13.66 -15.06 -19.20
N ALA A 108 -12.36 -14.73 -19.26
CA ALA A 108 -11.33 -15.31 -18.39
C ALA A 108 -11.59 -15.01 -16.91
N VAL A 109 -11.97 -13.77 -16.58
CA VAL A 109 -12.29 -13.39 -15.19
C VAL A 109 -13.56 -14.10 -14.69
N ALA A 110 -14.55 -14.33 -15.55
CA ALA A 110 -15.79 -15.01 -15.20
C ALA A 110 -15.66 -16.55 -15.12
N ALA A 111 -14.55 -17.13 -15.59
CA ALA A 111 -14.33 -18.57 -15.56
C ALA A 111 -14.22 -19.09 -14.12
N ALA A 112 -14.77 -20.28 -13.85
CA ALA A 112 -14.77 -20.88 -12.51
C ALA A 112 -13.35 -21.00 -11.91
N GLY A 113 -12.38 -21.42 -12.74
CA GLY A 113 -10.98 -21.57 -12.34
C GLY A 113 -10.30 -20.28 -11.90
N PHE A 114 -10.79 -19.10 -12.31
CA PHE A 114 -10.21 -17.81 -11.91
C PHE A 114 -10.35 -17.57 -10.40
N ALA A 115 -11.58 -17.67 -9.88
CA ALA A 115 -11.84 -17.47 -8.46
C ALA A 115 -11.20 -18.58 -7.60
N GLU A 116 -11.12 -19.80 -8.12
CA GLU A 116 -10.45 -20.92 -7.45
C GLU A 116 -8.94 -20.70 -7.35
N PHE A 117 -8.28 -20.35 -8.46
CA PHE A 117 -6.84 -20.08 -8.52
C PHE A 117 -6.43 -18.91 -7.61
N PHE A 118 -7.07 -17.75 -7.77
CA PHE A 118 -6.79 -16.58 -6.92
C PHE A 118 -7.34 -16.74 -5.49
N GLY A 119 -8.22 -17.72 -5.26
CA GLY A 119 -8.64 -18.22 -3.96
C GLY A 119 -7.65 -19.18 -3.30
N GLY A 120 -6.51 -19.47 -3.96
CA GLY A 120 -5.43 -20.29 -3.45
C GLY A 120 -5.46 -21.76 -3.89
N ASP A 121 -6.41 -22.18 -4.75
CA ASP A 121 -6.37 -23.49 -5.39
C ASP A 121 -5.52 -23.45 -6.65
N HIS A 122 -4.21 -23.60 -6.46
CA HIS A 122 -3.25 -23.64 -7.55
C HIS A 122 -3.34 -24.86 -8.47
N GLY A 123 -4.18 -25.84 -8.14
CA GLY A 123 -4.52 -26.93 -9.07
C GLY A 123 -5.66 -26.59 -10.03
N ALA A 124 -6.36 -25.46 -9.83
CA ALA A 124 -7.55 -25.09 -10.60
C ALA A 124 -7.25 -24.65 -12.04
N LEU A 125 -6.02 -24.19 -12.30
CA LEU A 125 -5.55 -23.81 -13.62
C LEU A 125 -4.24 -24.53 -13.92
N PRO A 126 -3.95 -24.86 -15.20
CA PRO A 126 -2.68 -25.45 -15.62
C PRO A 126 -1.58 -24.38 -15.65
N PHE A 127 -1.41 -23.65 -14.55
CA PHE A 127 -0.44 -22.59 -14.38
C PHE A 127 0.93 -23.23 -14.13
N PRO A 128 1.85 -23.25 -15.12
CA PRO A 128 3.07 -24.04 -15.10
C PRO A 128 4.07 -23.60 -14.03
N ALA A 129 3.88 -22.43 -13.41
CA ALA A 129 4.60 -22.02 -12.21
C ALA A 129 4.14 -22.84 -10.99
N GLY A 130 4.38 -24.16 -11.01
CA GLY A 130 3.96 -25.13 -10.01
C GLY A 130 4.72 -25.10 -8.69
N GLU A 131 5.33 -23.96 -8.33
CA GLU A 131 6.13 -23.83 -7.12
C GLU A 131 6.01 -22.39 -6.61
N SER A 132 4.82 -22.04 -6.13
CA SER A 132 4.63 -20.79 -5.39
C SER A 132 5.61 -20.69 -4.21
N TRP A 133 5.96 -19.46 -3.85
CA TRP A 133 7.04 -19.21 -2.89
C TRP A 133 6.69 -18.12 -1.87
N ALA A 134 7.45 -18.13 -0.79
CA ALA A 134 7.49 -17.06 0.21
C ALA A 134 8.96 -16.68 0.45
N THR A 135 9.22 -15.41 0.73
CA THR A 135 10.60 -14.91 0.87
C THR A 135 10.89 -14.44 2.31
N PRO A 136 12.14 -14.56 2.79
CA PRO A 136 12.60 -13.92 4.01
C PRO A 136 12.93 -12.45 3.75
N TYR A 137 12.72 -11.60 4.76
CA TYR A 137 13.20 -10.22 4.76
C TYR A 137 13.44 -9.74 6.19
N ALA A 138 14.29 -8.73 6.36
CA ALA A 138 14.60 -8.14 7.65
C ALA A 138 13.61 -7.00 7.99
N LEU A 139 13.33 -6.84 9.28
CA LEU A 139 12.64 -5.66 9.80
C LEU A 139 13.66 -4.61 10.24
N SER A 140 13.46 -3.38 9.77
CA SER A 140 14.14 -2.18 10.24
C SER A 140 13.12 -1.06 10.39
N ILE A 141 13.21 -0.32 11.50
CA ILE A 141 12.33 0.81 11.79
C ILE A 141 13.22 2.05 11.91
N MET A 142 12.97 3.06 11.07
CA MET A 142 13.77 4.29 11.03
C MET A 142 15.28 4.07 10.89
N GLY A 143 15.67 3.01 10.17
CA GLY A 143 17.07 2.64 9.98
C GLY A 143 17.64 1.68 11.02
N GLU A 144 16.91 1.41 12.10
CA GLU A 144 17.37 0.56 13.20
C GLU A 144 16.90 -0.90 13.03
N PRO A 145 17.84 -1.87 12.96
CA PRO A 145 17.54 -3.30 12.92
C PRO A 145 16.66 -3.77 14.07
N GLN A 146 15.60 -4.53 13.76
CA GLN A 146 14.74 -5.14 14.77
C GLN A 146 14.84 -6.66 14.75
N THR A 147 15.20 -7.25 15.89
CA THR A 147 15.22 -8.71 16.07
C THR A 147 14.35 -9.18 17.23
N ARG A 148 13.98 -8.29 18.17
CA ARG A 148 13.19 -8.62 19.36
C ARG A 148 11.78 -9.12 19.03
N ASN A 149 11.20 -8.64 17.94
CA ASN A 149 9.87 -9.04 17.49
C ASN A 149 9.90 -10.36 16.66
N CYS A 150 11.09 -10.91 16.41
CA CYS A 150 11.25 -12.23 15.82
C CYS A 150 11.07 -13.27 16.94
N PRO A 151 10.21 -14.30 16.78
CA PRO A 151 10.04 -15.35 17.78
C PRO A 151 11.33 -16.05 18.18
N PHE A 152 12.34 -16.03 17.32
CA PHE A 152 13.64 -16.67 17.51
C PHE A 152 14.73 -15.71 18.02
N GLY A 153 14.46 -14.40 18.11
CA GLY A 153 15.44 -13.39 18.54
C GLY A 153 16.59 -13.12 17.55
N THR A 154 16.61 -13.80 16.40
CA THR A 154 17.71 -13.73 15.41
C THR A 154 17.42 -12.84 14.20
N GLY A 155 16.15 -12.47 13.99
CA GLY A 155 15.68 -11.83 12.74
C GLY A 155 15.38 -12.81 11.59
N ASN A 156 15.85 -14.06 11.62
CA ASN A 156 15.66 -15.06 10.55
C ASN A 156 14.26 -15.67 10.45
N GLY A 157 13.29 -15.16 11.20
CA GLY A 157 11.88 -15.58 11.17
C GLY A 157 10.94 -14.56 10.55
N TYR A 158 11.45 -13.43 10.04
CA TYR A 158 10.68 -12.46 9.28
C TYR A 158 10.69 -12.80 7.78
N GLY A 159 9.60 -12.45 7.12
CA GLY A 159 9.32 -12.80 5.73
C GLY A 159 7.83 -12.76 5.46
N ASP A 160 7.43 -13.27 4.29
CA ASP A 160 6.04 -13.32 3.85
C ASP A 160 5.19 -14.27 4.73
N GLY A 161 4.73 -13.80 5.88
CA GLY A 161 4.06 -14.64 6.89
C GLY A 161 2.61 -15.03 6.59
N ARG A 162 1.97 -14.32 5.65
CA ARG A 162 0.60 -14.56 5.17
C ARG A 162 0.46 -14.25 3.68
N ALA A 163 1.56 -14.15 2.97
CA ALA A 163 1.59 -13.87 1.54
C ALA A 163 2.32 -15.02 0.85
N VAL A 164 1.85 -15.37 -0.34
CA VAL A 164 2.46 -16.40 -1.16
C VAL A 164 2.50 -15.85 -2.59
N SER A 165 3.69 -15.76 -3.17
CA SER A 165 3.86 -15.39 -4.57
C SER A 165 3.56 -16.59 -5.44
N VAL A 166 2.78 -16.36 -6.50
CA VAL A 166 2.12 -17.43 -7.27
C VAL A 166 2.61 -17.54 -8.70
N GLY A 167 3.42 -16.58 -9.12
CA GLY A 167 4.05 -16.55 -10.42
C GLY A 167 4.23 -15.13 -10.91
N GLU A 168 4.76 -15.03 -12.11
CA GLU A 168 5.03 -13.79 -12.81
C GLU A 168 4.44 -13.85 -14.22
N ILE A 169 3.95 -12.71 -14.72
CA ILE A 169 3.33 -12.58 -16.03
C ILE A 169 3.97 -11.41 -16.76
N LYS A 170 4.32 -11.60 -18.02
CA LYS A 170 4.67 -10.49 -18.91
C LYS A 170 3.39 -9.84 -19.41
N SER A 171 3.19 -8.57 -19.09
CA SER A 171 2.04 -7.79 -19.54
C SER A 171 2.13 -7.58 -21.05
N PRO A 172 1.09 -7.94 -21.83
CA PRO A 172 1.04 -7.65 -23.26
C PRO A 172 0.99 -6.15 -23.57
N LYS A 173 0.59 -5.31 -22.61
CA LYS A 173 0.46 -3.85 -22.81
C LYS A 173 1.79 -3.14 -22.93
N ASP A 174 2.75 -3.50 -22.08
CA ASP A 174 4.02 -2.78 -21.93
C ASP A 174 5.25 -3.69 -21.96
N GLY A 175 5.07 -5.00 -22.13
CA GLY A 175 6.13 -6.01 -22.11
C GLY A 175 6.77 -6.22 -20.74
N ARG A 176 6.35 -5.47 -19.71
CA ARG A 176 6.94 -5.55 -18.37
C ARG A 176 6.47 -6.80 -17.65
N ARG A 177 7.34 -7.33 -16.79
CA ARG A 177 7.06 -8.51 -15.98
C ARG A 177 6.50 -8.12 -14.61
N TYR A 178 5.33 -8.66 -14.29
CA TYR A 178 4.62 -8.44 -13.02
C TYR A 178 4.58 -9.72 -12.19
N GLU A 179 4.92 -9.62 -10.92
CA GLU A 179 4.75 -10.67 -9.91
C GLU A 179 3.33 -10.64 -9.34
N LEU A 180 2.74 -11.81 -9.15
CA LEU A 180 1.41 -12.03 -8.56
C LEU A 180 1.59 -12.58 -7.14
N GLN A 181 0.92 -11.99 -6.16
CA GLN A 181 1.05 -12.40 -4.76
C GLN A 181 -0.28 -12.44 -4.01
N LEU A 182 -0.63 -13.61 -3.47
CA LEU A 182 -1.86 -13.86 -2.72
C LEU A 182 -1.68 -13.48 -1.25
N LYS A 183 -2.26 -12.35 -0.82
CA LYS A 183 -2.29 -11.95 0.59
C LYS A 183 -3.48 -12.63 1.28
N GLY A 184 -3.19 -13.45 2.29
CA GLY A 184 -4.14 -14.38 2.90
C GLY A 184 -4.00 -15.82 2.38
N GLY A 185 -2.98 -16.10 1.57
CA GLY A 185 -2.69 -17.40 0.96
C GLY A 185 -2.29 -18.51 1.94
N GLY A 186 -2.44 -18.33 3.25
CA GLY A 186 -2.18 -19.33 4.27
C GLY A 186 -0.81 -19.19 4.93
N GLN A 187 -0.51 -20.13 5.83
CA GLN A 187 0.73 -20.11 6.60
C GLN A 187 1.95 -20.37 5.71
N THR A 188 3.08 -19.83 6.14
CA THR A 188 4.43 -20.02 5.57
C THR A 188 5.42 -20.20 6.73
N PRO A 189 6.72 -20.43 6.49
CA PRO A 189 7.73 -20.45 7.56
C PRO A 189 7.84 -19.14 8.34
N PHE A 190 7.30 -18.05 7.80
CA PHE A 190 7.38 -16.69 8.33
C PHE A 190 6.10 -16.25 9.06
N CYS A 191 5.15 -17.16 9.31
CA CYS A 191 3.85 -16.82 9.90
C CYS A 191 3.92 -16.36 11.36
N ARG A 192 5.02 -16.64 12.07
CA ARG A 192 5.29 -16.19 13.46
C ARG A 192 4.14 -16.49 14.44
N GLY A 193 3.48 -17.63 14.26
CA GLY A 193 2.34 -18.06 15.09
C GLY A 193 0.97 -17.58 14.62
N ALA A 194 0.89 -16.75 13.57
CA ALA A 194 -0.37 -16.36 12.95
C ALA A 194 -0.95 -17.48 12.06
N ASP A 195 -2.24 -17.35 11.73
CA ASP A 195 -3.00 -18.31 10.90
C ASP A 195 -2.74 -18.19 9.39
N GLY A 196 -1.99 -17.18 8.95
CA GLY A 196 -1.70 -16.93 7.54
C GLY A 196 -2.90 -16.43 6.71
N ARG A 197 -4.03 -16.10 7.35
CA ARG A 197 -5.24 -15.61 6.66
C ARG A 197 -5.35 -14.09 6.68
N ALA A 198 -5.99 -13.54 5.65
CA ALA A 198 -6.52 -12.18 5.64
C ALA A 198 -8.05 -12.23 5.76
N VAL A 199 -8.65 -11.12 6.18
CA VAL A 199 -10.09 -11.01 6.38
C VAL A 199 -10.70 -10.01 5.41
N LEU A 200 -11.98 -10.20 5.08
CA LEU A 200 -12.73 -9.43 4.10
C LEU A 200 -12.53 -7.92 4.24
N ARG A 201 -12.65 -7.39 5.47
CA ARG A 201 -12.50 -5.96 5.74
C ARG A 201 -11.12 -5.43 5.34
N SER A 202 -10.04 -6.07 5.78
CA SER A 202 -8.68 -5.63 5.42
C SER A 202 -8.40 -5.79 3.92
N SER A 203 -8.89 -6.88 3.34
CA SER A 203 -8.66 -7.20 1.93
C SER A 203 -9.41 -6.25 0.99
N LEU A 204 -10.63 -5.84 1.35
CA LEU A 204 -11.43 -4.84 0.62
C LEU A 204 -10.80 -3.45 0.71
N ARG A 205 -10.35 -3.03 1.91
CA ARG A 205 -9.64 -1.75 2.09
C ARG A 205 -8.37 -1.69 1.23
N GLU A 206 -7.58 -2.76 1.23
CA GLU A 206 -6.36 -2.84 0.42
C GLU A 206 -6.67 -2.82 -1.07
N PHE A 207 -7.69 -3.56 -1.52
CA PHE A 207 -8.14 -3.52 -2.91
C PHE A 207 -8.48 -2.08 -3.33
N LEU A 208 -9.41 -1.42 -2.63
CA LEU A 208 -9.85 -0.07 -2.99
C LEU A 208 -8.72 0.97 -2.89
N ALA A 209 -7.89 0.92 -1.84
CA ALA A 209 -6.81 1.88 -1.66
C ALA A 209 -5.68 1.69 -2.67
N SER A 210 -5.37 0.46 -3.07
CA SER A 210 -4.38 0.17 -4.10
C SER A 210 -4.80 0.79 -5.45
N GLU A 211 -6.04 0.56 -5.87
CA GLU A 211 -6.56 1.12 -7.12
C GLU A 211 -6.72 2.65 -7.03
N ALA A 212 -7.19 3.17 -5.89
CA ALA A 212 -7.29 4.62 -5.70
C ALA A 212 -5.92 5.31 -5.83
N MET A 213 -4.87 4.76 -5.23
CA MET A 213 -3.52 5.32 -5.33
C MET A 213 -3.00 5.29 -6.77
N HIS A 214 -3.30 4.24 -7.53
CA HIS A 214 -2.96 4.16 -8.95
C HIS A 214 -3.60 5.28 -9.76
N PHE A 215 -4.91 5.48 -9.65
CA PHE A 215 -5.62 6.53 -10.38
C PHE A 215 -5.34 7.94 -9.87
N LEU A 216 -4.88 8.07 -8.62
CA LEU A 216 -4.32 9.30 -8.08
C LEU A 216 -2.92 9.61 -8.64
N GLY A 217 -2.32 8.71 -9.44
CA GLY A 217 -0.97 8.87 -9.97
C GLY A 217 0.10 8.79 -8.88
N VAL A 218 -0.12 7.95 -7.86
CA VAL A 218 0.91 7.60 -6.88
C VAL A 218 1.33 6.16 -7.11
N GLU A 219 2.63 5.96 -7.30
CA GLU A 219 3.23 4.64 -7.50
C GLU A 219 2.81 3.66 -6.40
N THR A 220 2.26 2.50 -6.80
CA THR A 220 1.65 1.54 -5.88
C THR A 220 1.61 0.11 -6.44
N THR A 221 1.58 -0.89 -5.55
CA THR A 221 1.10 -2.23 -5.89
C THR A 221 -0.37 -2.17 -6.29
N ARG A 222 -0.78 -2.95 -7.29
CA ARG A 222 -2.16 -3.03 -7.78
C ARG A 222 -2.89 -4.24 -7.19
N ALA A 223 -4.21 -4.24 -7.23
CA ALA A 223 -5.02 -5.39 -6.81
C ALA A 223 -5.83 -5.95 -7.99
N LEU A 224 -5.50 -7.18 -8.40
CA LEU A 224 -6.17 -7.86 -9.52
C LEU A 224 -7.54 -8.36 -9.10
N SER A 225 -7.63 -9.02 -7.95
CA SER A 225 -8.85 -9.68 -7.49
C SER A 225 -8.97 -9.68 -5.97
N LEU A 226 -10.21 -9.67 -5.50
CA LEU A 226 -10.62 -9.94 -4.14
C LEU A 226 -11.52 -11.19 -4.15
N VAL A 227 -11.02 -12.29 -3.61
CA VAL A 227 -11.76 -13.55 -3.47
C VAL A 227 -12.16 -13.76 -2.02
N VAL A 228 -13.41 -14.10 -1.78
CA VAL A 228 -14.01 -14.24 -0.45
C VAL A 228 -14.42 -15.68 -0.22
N SER A 229 -14.22 -16.20 0.98
CA SER A 229 -14.68 -17.55 1.32
C SER A 229 -16.19 -17.59 1.55
N GLY A 230 -16.84 -18.63 1.03
CA GLY A 230 -18.25 -18.93 1.30
C GLY A 230 -18.52 -19.63 2.63
N GLY A 231 -17.54 -19.80 3.52
CA GLY A 231 -17.79 -20.46 4.82
C GLY A 231 -16.58 -20.66 5.73
N GLU A 232 -15.49 -19.92 5.51
CA GLU A 232 -14.31 -19.89 6.38
C GLU A 232 -14.22 -18.52 7.06
N THR A 233 -14.10 -18.53 8.38
CA THR A 233 -13.92 -17.33 9.22
C THR A 233 -12.68 -17.50 10.10
N THR A 234 -12.14 -16.37 10.57
CA THR A 234 -11.07 -16.36 11.57
C THR A 234 -11.27 -15.23 12.56
N ARG A 235 -10.66 -15.36 13.74
CA ARG A 235 -10.76 -14.37 14.81
C ARG A 235 -9.73 -13.27 14.63
N ARG A 236 -10.16 -12.01 14.75
CA ARG A 236 -9.28 -10.84 14.73
C ARG A 236 -9.50 -9.95 15.94
N PRO A 237 -8.44 -9.32 16.47
CA PRO A 237 -8.57 -8.29 17.48
C PRO A 237 -9.38 -7.10 16.96
N TRP A 238 -10.26 -6.57 17.80
CA TRP A 238 -11.16 -5.46 17.46
C TRP A 238 -11.43 -4.57 18.69
N TYR A 239 -11.97 -3.39 18.41
CA TYR A 239 -12.31 -2.38 19.41
C TYR A 239 -13.80 -2.44 19.73
N SER A 240 -14.15 -2.59 21.01
CA SER A 240 -15.53 -2.64 21.48
C SER A 240 -16.29 -1.31 21.34
N GLY A 241 -15.57 -0.23 21.02
CA GLY A 241 -16.13 1.12 20.94
C GLY A 241 -16.36 1.78 22.31
N ARG A 242 -15.93 1.15 23.41
CA ARG A 242 -15.89 1.80 24.72
C ARG A 242 -14.81 2.89 24.69
N GLN A 243 -15.21 4.15 24.78
CA GLN A 243 -14.26 5.22 25.12
C GLN A 243 -13.70 4.92 26.51
N ALA A 244 -12.38 4.85 26.64
CA ALA A 244 -11.76 4.92 27.94
C ALA A 244 -12.10 6.29 28.53
N ASP A 245 -12.55 6.34 29.79
CA ASP A 245 -12.65 7.59 30.55
C ASP A 245 -11.24 8.17 30.67
N VAL A 246 -10.89 9.06 29.75
CA VAL A 246 -9.63 9.81 29.83
C VAL A 246 -9.89 11.04 30.68
N PRO A 247 -9.21 11.17 31.83
CA PRO A 247 -9.34 12.36 32.66
C PRO A 247 -8.99 13.60 31.83
N GLU A 248 -9.79 14.65 31.95
CA GLU A 248 -9.51 15.93 31.32
C GLU A 248 -8.30 16.58 32.02
N ILE A 249 -7.11 16.47 31.42
CA ILE A 249 -5.84 16.99 31.96
C ILE A 249 -5.43 18.23 31.18
N SER A 250 -5.24 19.36 31.87
CA SER A 250 -4.79 20.63 31.29
C SER A 250 -3.28 20.85 31.45
N GLU A 251 -2.72 21.83 30.73
CA GLU A 251 -1.28 22.20 30.84
C GLU A 251 -0.88 22.64 32.26
N ASP A 252 -1.87 23.06 33.06
CA ASP A 252 -1.73 23.54 34.43
C ASP A 252 -1.99 22.45 35.49
N ASP A 253 -2.17 21.18 35.08
CA ASP A 253 -2.42 20.09 36.01
C ASP A 253 -1.24 19.96 37.02
N PRO A 254 -1.52 19.99 38.34
CA PRO A 254 -0.48 19.90 39.37
C PRO A 254 0.43 18.67 39.25
N ARG A 255 -0.08 17.56 38.69
CA ARG A 255 0.69 16.32 38.46
C ARG A 255 1.72 16.48 37.34
N LEU A 256 1.52 17.44 36.45
CA LEU A 256 2.41 17.74 35.33
C LEU A 256 3.40 18.87 35.62
N ALA A 257 3.27 19.54 36.77
CA ALA A 257 4.08 20.70 37.16
C ALA A 257 5.60 20.42 37.13
N GLN A 258 6.00 19.18 37.40
CA GLN A 258 7.39 18.72 37.38
C GLN A 258 8.02 18.59 35.98
N PHE A 259 7.22 18.58 34.91
CA PHE A 259 7.69 18.42 33.55
C PHE A 259 7.81 19.79 32.84
N PRO A 260 8.78 19.98 31.91
CA PRO A 260 8.83 21.17 31.05
C PRO A 260 7.58 21.31 30.18
N LEU A 261 7.18 22.54 29.84
CA LEU A 261 5.93 22.83 29.09
C LEU A 261 5.78 22.01 27.80
N GLN A 262 6.87 21.83 27.05
CA GLN A 262 6.87 21.01 25.83
C GLN A 262 6.51 19.54 26.11
N LEU A 263 7.04 18.98 27.20
CA LEU A 263 6.74 17.60 27.61
C LEU A 263 5.33 17.48 28.18
N ARG A 264 4.82 18.49 28.90
CA ARG A 264 3.40 18.53 29.33
C ARG A 264 2.46 18.44 28.14
N ARG A 265 2.69 19.27 27.12
CA ARG A 265 1.92 19.27 25.86
C ARG A 265 2.03 17.94 25.12
N GLN A 266 3.16 17.26 25.20
CA GLN A 266 3.34 15.94 24.58
C GLN A 266 2.57 14.86 25.34
N LEU A 267 2.64 14.85 26.67
CA LEU A 267 1.91 13.91 27.53
C LEU A 267 0.39 14.08 27.42
N ILE A 268 -0.11 15.31 27.43
CA ILE A 268 -1.54 15.61 27.26
C ILE A 268 -2.02 15.12 25.89
N ARG A 269 -1.24 15.37 24.82
CA ARG A 269 -1.57 14.88 23.47
C ARG A 269 -1.57 13.34 23.40
N GLN A 270 -0.60 12.67 24.03
CA GLN A 270 -0.58 11.21 24.09
C GLN A 270 -1.81 10.65 24.81
N LEU A 271 -2.22 11.25 25.93
CA LEU A 271 -3.41 10.84 26.68
C LEU A 271 -4.71 11.08 25.90
N GLN A 272 -4.82 12.21 25.21
CA GLN A 272 -5.97 12.51 24.35
C GLN A 272 -6.05 11.56 23.14
N GLN A 273 -4.91 11.19 22.54
CA GLN A 273 -4.85 10.19 21.47
C GLN A 273 -5.22 8.78 21.97
N GLN A 274 -4.90 8.44 23.22
CA GLN A 274 -5.34 7.19 23.85
C GLN A 274 -6.86 7.18 24.12
N GLY A 275 -7.46 8.33 24.44
CA GLY A 275 -8.89 8.45 24.74
C GLY A 275 -9.83 8.47 23.54
N ALA A 276 -9.38 8.97 22.39
CA ALA A 276 -10.16 9.07 21.16
C ALA A 276 -10.33 7.74 20.39
N GLY A 277 -10.41 6.61 21.11
CA GLY A 277 -10.47 5.25 20.52
C GLY A 277 -9.12 4.56 20.40
N GLY A 278 -8.13 4.99 21.19
CA GLY A 278 -6.73 4.60 21.10
C GLY A 278 -6.25 3.52 22.08
N GLY A 279 -7.15 2.67 22.57
CA GLY A 279 -6.78 1.49 23.36
C GLY A 279 -6.12 0.41 22.51
N ASP A 280 -5.59 -0.64 23.13
CA ASP A 280 -5.36 -1.90 22.42
C ASP A 280 -6.72 -2.56 22.11
N PRO A 281 -6.84 -3.35 21.03
CA PRO A 281 -8.06 -4.06 20.72
C PRO A 281 -8.47 -4.94 21.92
N ASP A 282 -9.69 -4.72 22.44
CA ASP A 282 -10.17 -5.29 23.70
C ASP A 282 -11.16 -6.44 23.51
N VAL A 283 -11.56 -6.71 22.26
CA VAL A 283 -12.44 -7.83 21.90
C VAL A 283 -11.89 -8.61 20.71
N MET A 284 -12.32 -9.87 20.57
CA MET A 284 -12.06 -10.69 19.39
C MET A 284 -13.36 -10.85 18.60
N VAL A 285 -13.33 -10.58 17.31
CA VAL A 285 -14.47 -10.75 16.40
C VAL A 285 -14.16 -11.80 15.35
N GLU A 286 -15.18 -12.55 14.94
CA GLU A 286 -15.07 -13.46 13.79
C GLU A 286 -15.31 -12.69 12.50
N GLU A 287 -14.38 -12.79 11.56
CA GLU A 287 -14.48 -12.15 10.25
C GLU A 287 -14.26 -13.21 9.15
N THR A 288 -14.98 -13.06 8.04
CA THR A 288 -14.86 -13.90 6.86
C THR A 288 -13.45 -13.81 6.26
N CYS A 289 -12.86 -14.96 5.95
CA CYS A 289 -11.57 -15.04 5.28
C CYS A 289 -11.67 -14.55 3.83
N ALA A 290 -10.66 -13.83 3.38
CA ALA A 290 -10.55 -13.36 2.01
C ALA A 290 -9.08 -13.37 1.55
N ILE A 291 -8.87 -13.40 0.24
CA ILE A 291 -7.57 -13.28 -0.40
C ILE A 291 -7.62 -12.13 -1.40
N THR A 292 -6.63 -11.24 -1.33
CA THR A 292 -6.38 -10.23 -2.35
C THR A 292 -5.18 -10.67 -3.19
N CYS A 293 -5.34 -10.77 -4.51
CA CYS A 293 -4.22 -10.94 -5.42
C CYS A 293 -3.58 -9.58 -5.71
N ARG A 294 -2.40 -9.36 -5.14
CA ARG A 294 -1.58 -8.17 -5.38
C ARG A 294 -0.73 -8.37 -6.62
N VAL A 295 -0.49 -7.30 -7.35
CA VAL A 295 0.33 -7.30 -8.57
C VAL A 295 1.31 -6.13 -8.53
N ALA A 296 2.57 -6.40 -8.83
CA ALA A 296 3.60 -5.37 -8.91
C ALA A 296 4.73 -5.82 -9.84
N PRO A 297 5.50 -4.90 -10.46
CA PRO A 297 6.71 -5.28 -11.20
C PRO A 297 7.64 -6.15 -10.36
N SER A 298 7.82 -5.83 -9.07
CA SER A 298 8.41 -6.73 -8.08
C SER A 298 7.89 -6.44 -6.67
N PHE A 299 7.98 -7.45 -5.80
CA PHE A 299 7.77 -7.30 -4.35
C PHE A 299 9.08 -7.25 -3.56
N VAL A 300 10.22 -6.94 -4.21
CA VAL A 300 11.49 -6.77 -3.52
C VAL A 300 11.44 -5.51 -2.64
N ARG A 301 11.75 -5.74 -1.37
CA ARG A 301 11.69 -4.75 -0.28
C ARG A 301 13.10 -4.32 0.10
N VAL A 302 13.25 -3.15 0.70
CA VAL A 302 14.50 -2.75 1.36
C VAL A 302 14.91 -3.82 2.38
N GLY A 303 13.95 -4.37 3.12
CA GLY A 303 14.17 -5.47 4.06
C GLY A 303 14.76 -6.74 3.42
N HIS A 304 14.53 -7.02 2.13
CA HIS A 304 15.17 -8.16 1.46
C HIS A 304 16.67 -7.90 1.31
N VAL A 305 17.05 -6.77 0.70
CA VAL A 305 18.47 -6.43 0.47
C VAL A 305 19.22 -6.32 1.80
N ASP A 306 18.61 -5.68 2.79
CA ASP A 306 19.14 -5.55 4.16
C ASP A 306 19.36 -6.92 4.82
N HIS A 307 18.43 -7.86 4.66
CA HIS A 307 18.56 -9.21 5.21
C HIS A 307 19.80 -9.96 4.72
N PHE A 308 20.03 -9.97 3.41
CA PHE A 308 21.21 -10.64 2.84
C PHE A 308 22.50 -9.87 3.11
N ALA A 309 22.43 -8.54 3.17
CA ALA A 309 23.58 -7.71 3.54
C ALA A 309 24.06 -8.01 4.97
N ARG A 310 23.13 -8.19 5.93
CA ARG A 310 23.48 -8.58 7.31
C ARG A 310 24.18 -9.94 7.38
N ARG A 311 23.76 -10.90 6.56
CA ARG A 311 24.42 -12.21 6.46
C ARG A 311 25.81 -12.09 5.85
N ALA A 312 25.95 -11.30 4.80
CA ALA A 312 27.21 -11.10 4.08
C ALA A 312 28.23 -10.24 4.84
N GLY A 313 27.78 -9.29 5.66
CA GLY A 313 28.62 -8.37 6.42
C GLY A 313 29.09 -8.85 7.80
N GLY A 314 28.66 -10.04 8.25
CA GLY A 314 29.12 -10.62 9.51
C GLY A 314 30.62 -10.92 9.51
N ARG A 315 31.31 -10.77 10.65
CA ARG A 315 32.72 -11.20 10.77
C ARG A 315 32.83 -12.69 10.43
N GLY A 316 33.64 -13.03 9.43
CA GLY A 316 33.78 -14.42 8.96
C GLY A 316 32.59 -14.93 8.13
N ALA A 317 31.80 -14.02 7.52
CA ALA A 317 30.70 -14.39 6.64
C ALA A 317 31.16 -15.37 5.55
N ALA A 318 30.37 -16.44 5.37
CA ALA A 318 30.66 -17.46 4.37
C ALA A 318 30.59 -16.88 2.94
N ALA A 319 31.40 -17.44 2.04
CA ALA A 319 31.37 -17.07 0.62
C ALA A 319 29.96 -17.24 0.00
N SER A 320 29.19 -18.23 0.47
CA SER A 320 27.79 -18.43 0.07
C SER A 320 26.90 -17.25 0.45
N ALA A 321 27.04 -16.69 1.66
CA ALA A 321 26.25 -15.53 2.09
C ALA A 321 26.57 -14.27 1.27
N LYS A 322 27.87 -14.04 0.95
CA LYS A 322 28.27 -12.96 0.03
C LYS A 322 27.68 -13.17 -1.36
N ARG A 323 27.64 -14.41 -1.85
CA ARG A 323 27.04 -14.74 -3.16
C ARG A 323 25.52 -14.55 -3.17
N GLU A 324 24.81 -14.96 -2.12
CA GLU A 324 23.37 -14.72 -1.98
C GLU A 324 23.05 -13.21 -1.97
N HIS A 325 23.84 -12.41 -1.26
CA HIS A 325 23.69 -10.95 -1.28
C HIS A 325 23.86 -10.36 -2.68
N LYS A 326 24.90 -10.74 -3.42
CA LYS A 326 25.11 -10.30 -4.81
C LYS A 326 23.92 -10.68 -5.71
N LEU A 327 23.42 -11.91 -5.61
CA LEU A 327 22.26 -12.39 -6.37
C LEU A 327 20.99 -11.62 -6.03
N MET A 328 20.74 -11.35 -4.74
CA MET A 328 19.58 -10.55 -4.33
C MET A 328 19.64 -9.12 -4.88
N VAL A 329 20.82 -8.48 -4.85
CA VAL A 329 20.99 -7.14 -5.44
C VAL A 329 20.75 -7.17 -6.94
N GLN A 330 21.39 -8.10 -7.66
CA GLN A 330 21.18 -8.25 -9.11
C GLN A 330 19.70 -8.48 -9.44
N HIS A 331 19.01 -9.36 -8.70
CA HIS A 331 17.60 -9.64 -8.90
C HIS A 331 16.71 -8.42 -8.64
N ALA A 332 17.01 -7.64 -7.60
CA ALA A 332 16.32 -6.38 -7.34
C ALA A 332 16.45 -5.40 -8.52
N ILE A 333 17.66 -5.26 -9.06
CA ILE A 333 17.94 -4.41 -10.22
C ILE A 333 17.20 -4.94 -11.45
N ALA A 334 17.33 -6.23 -11.74
CA ALA A 334 16.70 -6.92 -12.86
C ALA A 334 15.17 -6.75 -12.89
N ARG A 335 14.50 -6.78 -11.73
CA ARG A 335 13.03 -6.68 -11.68
C ARG A 335 12.53 -5.24 -11.69
N GLU A 336 13.30 -4.29 -11.17
CA GLU A 336 12.86 -2.90 -11.00
C GLU A 336 13.41 -1.95 -12.07
N TYR A 337 14.65 -2.16 -12.48
CA TYR A 337 15.39 -1.32 -13.43
C TYR A 337 16.21 -2.21 -14.38
N PRO A 338 15.53 -3.07 -15.19
CA PRO A 338 16.21 -4.06 -16.03
C PRO A 338 17.22 -3.43 -16.99
N ASP A 339 16.97 -2.21 -17.45
CA ASP A 339 17.86 -1.47 -18.34
C ASP A 339 19.27 -1.26 -17.75
N LEU A 340 19.42 -1.20 -16.42
CA LEU A 340 20.73 -1.07 -15.77
C LEU A 340 21.64 -2.31 -15.90
N LEU A 341 21.08 -3.44 -16.32
CA LEU A 341 21.83 -4.67 -16.61
C LEU A 341 21.82 -5.03 -18.09
N LEU A 342 20.94 -4.44 -18.89
CA LEU A 342 20.65 -4.89 -20.26
C LEU A 342 21.32 -4.05 -21.37
N GLU A 343 21.99 -2.94 -21.06
CA GLU A 343 22.65 -2.07 -22.07
C GLU A 343 23.62 -2.82 -23.02
N HIS A 344 24.06 -4.05 -22.66
CA HIS A 344 25.00 -4.86 -23.45
C HIS A 344 24.58 -6.33 -23.64
N ARG A 345 23.30 -6.67 -23.43
CA ARG A 345 22.86 -8.08 -23.36
C ARG A 345 21.57 -8.32 -24.15
N ASP A 346 21.53 -9.38 -24.96
CA ASP A 346 20.28 -9.86 -25.56
C ASP A 346 19.30 -10.29 -24.46
N GLU A 347 18.03 -9.93 -24.63
CA GLU A 347 16.91 -10.32 -23.76
C GLU A 347 16.70 -11.84 -23.79
N THR A 348 17.53 -12.59 -23.07
CA THR A 348 17.30 -14.02 -22.83
C THR A 348 17.27 -14.30 -21.34
N ASP A 349 16.36 -15.17 -20.90
CA ASP A 349 16.26 -15.60 -19.51
C ASP A 349 17.58 -16.21 -18.98
N ALA A 350 18.41 -16.78 -19.87
CA ALA A 350 19.74 -17.30 -19.56
C ALA A 350 20.71 -16.21 -19.07
N THR A 351 20.59 -14.99 -19.59
CA THR A 351 21.44 -13.88 -19.18
C THR A 351 21.10 -13.36 -17.79
N MET A 352 19.82 -13.40 -17.41
CA MET A 352 19.32 -12.98 -16.09
C MET A 352 19.70 -13.95 -14.97
N LEU A 353 20.00 -15.21 -15.33
CA LEU A 353 20.37 -16.31 -14.44
C LEU A 353 21.84 -16.26 -13.99
N ALA A 354 22.73 -15.74 -14.83
CA ALA A 354 24.16 -15.67 -14.51
C ALA A 354 24.44 -14.41 -13.68
N LEU A 355 25.16 -14.59 -12.56
CA LEU A 355 25.67 -13.44 -11.81
C LEU A 355 26.63 -12.66 -12.71
N VAL A 356 26.36 -11.36 -12.89
CA VAL A 356 27.22 -10.47 -13.67
C VAL A 356 28.57 -10.28 -12.97
N GLY A 357 29.57 -9.76 -13.70
CA GLY A 357 30.88 -9.49 -13.12
C GLY A 357 30.80 -8.49 -11.95
N ASP A 358 31.71 -8.60 -10.99
CA ASP A 358 31.68 -7.75 -9.79
C ASP A 358 31.70 -6.25 -10.12
N ASP A 359 32.43 -5.84 -11.15
CA ASP A 359 32.51 -4.44 -11.59
C ASP A 359 31.20 -3.96 -12.24
N GLU A 360 30.59 -4.80 -13.09
CA GLU A 360 29.28 -4.55 -13.71
C GLU A 360 28.20 -4.41 -12.63
N LEU A 361 28.21 -5.31 -11.63
CA LEU A 361 27.27 -5.26 -10.50
C LEU A 361 27.46 -4.00 -9.65
N ARG A 362 28.70 -3.59 -9.37
CA ARG A 362 28.99 -2.36 -8.62
C ARG A 362 28.46 -1.12 -9.34
N THR A 363 28.70 -1.00 -10.66
CA THR A 363 28.17 0.12 -11.45
C THR A 363 26.64 0.14 -11.47
N ALA A 364 26.01 -1.02 -11.72
CA ALA A 364 24.56 -1.13 -11.70
C ALA A 364 23.97 -0.81 -10.31
N ALA A 365 24.64 -1.22 -9.22
CA ALA A 365 24.22 -0.95 -7.85
C ALA A 365 24.27 0.55 -7.49
N LEU A 366 25.23 1.32 -8.02
CA LEU A 366 25.26 2.78 -7.84
C LEU A 366 24.08 3.46 -8.53
N ALA A 367 23.81 3.09 -9.79
CA ALA A 367 22.66 3.60 -10.54
C ALA A 367 21.33 3.20 -9.89
N PHE A 368 21.24 1.96 -9.39
CA PHE A 368 20.11 1.45 -8.63
C PHE A 368 19.87 2.27 -7.36
N ALA A 369 20.92 2.56 -6.58
CA ALA A 369 20.80 3.39 -5.38
C ALA A 369 20.27 4.80 -5.72
N ALA A 370 20.77 5.42 -6.79
CA ALA A 370 20.28 6.73 -7.23
C ALA A 370 18.80 6.70 -7.66
N ARG A 371 18.39 5.69 -8.46
CA ARG A 371 16.98 5.56 -8.89
C ARG A 371 16.05 5.25 -7.73
N ALA A 372 16.46 4.38 -6.80
CA ALA A 372 15.67 4.06 -5.61
C ALA A 372 15.51 5.29 -4.69
N ARG A 373 16.56 6.13 -4.56
CA ARG A 373 16.48 7.42 -3.84
C ARG A 373 15.38 8.30 -4.44
N ASP A 374 15.43 8.50 -5.76
CA ASP A 374 14.51 9.40 -6.46
C ASP A 374 13.08 8.86 -6.40
N ALA A 375 12.89 7.55 -6.61
CA ALA A 375 11.59 6.89 -6.50
C ALA A 375 10.98 7.00 -5.10
N LEU A 376 11.78 6.84 -4.04
CA LEU A 376 11.31 6.98 -2.65
C LEU A 376 11.00 8.43 -2.28
N ALA A 377 11.75 9.40 -2.81
CA ALA A 377 11.44 10.81 -2.65
C ALA A 377 10.10 11.18 -3.32
N LEU A 378 9.88 10.70 -4.55
CA LEU A 378 8.64 10.89 -5.30
C LEU A 378 7.45 10.17 -4.65
N LEU A 379 7.66 8.98 -4.09
CA LEU A 379 6.62 8.25 -3.34
C LEU A 379 6.13 9.08 -2.14
N ALA A 380 7.06 9.56 -1.31
CA ALA A 380 6.72 10.38 -0.14
C ALA A 380 6.02 11.68 -0.56
N ALA A 381 6.50 12.32 -1.64
CA ALA A 381 5.86 13.50 -2.21
C ALA A 381 4.43 13.18 -2.68
N GLY A 382 4.24 12.06 -3.37
CA GLY A 382 2.93 11.57 -3.82
C GLY A 382 1.95 11.35 -2.67
N TRP A 383 2.41 10.78 -1.55
CA TRP A 383 1.59 10.63 -0.34
C TRP A 383 1.14 11.97 0.23
N LEU A 384 2.07 12.92 0.39
CA LEU A 384 1.72 14.25 0.87
C LEU A 384 0.77 14.95 -0.10
N ARG A 385 1.01 14.83 -1.41
CA ARG A 385 0.20 15.44 -2.47
C ARG A 385 -1.29 15.14 -2.32
N VAL A 386 -1.61 13.89 -2.02
CA VAL A 386 -2.99 13.40 -1.94
C VAL A 386 -3.52 13.26 -0.52
N GLY A 387 -2.76 13.69 0.49
CA GLY A 387 -3.19 13.61 1.89
C GLY A 387 -3.17 12.19 2.46
N PHE A 388 -2.36 11.29 1.90
CA PHE A 388 -2.26 9.90 2.34
C PHE A 388 -1.22 9.73 3.46
N CYS A 389 -1.57 8.95 4.48
CA CYS A 389 -0.67 8.51 5.54
C CYS A 389 -0.63 6.97 5.55
N GLN A 390 0.56 6.38 5.32
CA GLN A 390 0.71 4.93 5.22
C GLN A 390 0.63 4.23 6.59
N GLY A 391 1.14 4.88 7.65
CA GLY A 391 0.96 4.48 9.05
C GLY A 391 1.92 3.39 9.58
N ASN A 392 2.66 2.68 8.75
CA ASN A 392 3.61 1.62 9.13
C ASN A 392 4.74 1.44 8.09
N PHE A 393 5.50 2.52 7.82
CA PHE A 393 6.44 2.57 6.70
C PHE A 393 7.86 2.12 7.09
N ASN A 394 7.95 0.90 7.59
CA ASN A 394 9.21 0.22 7.90
C ASN A 394 9.93 -0.25 6.62
N ALA A 395 11.18 -0.67 6.74
CA ALA A 395 11.97 -1.15 5.61
C ALA A 395 11.41 -2.44 4.96
N ASP A 396 10.71 -3.28 5.71
CA ASP A 396 9.99 -4.42 5.16
C ASP A 396 8.72 -4.00 4.39
N ASN A 397 8.14 -2.84 4.67
CA ASN A 397 7.02 -2.28 3.92
C ASN A 397 7.45 -1.26 2.86
N CYS A 398 8.74 -1.20 2.56
CA CYS A 398 9.32 -0.28 1.60
C CYS A 398 9.82 -1.06 0.38
N LEU A 399 9.11 -0.96 -0.76
CA LEU A 399 9.58 -1.53 -2.03
C LEU A 399 10.75 -0.71 -2.56
N VAL A 400 11.79 -1.39 -3.05
CA VAL A 400 13.00 -0.71 -3.56
C VAL A 400 12.73 0.13 -4.82
N GLY A 401 11.64 -0.16 -5.53
CA GLY A 401 11.14 0.62 -6.66
C GLY A 401 10.31 1.86 -6.30
N GLY A 402 10.14 2.19 -5.00
CA GLY A 402 9.39 3.38 -4.58
C GLY A 402 7.89 3.29 -4.85
N ARG A 403 7.25 2.16 -4.52
CA ARG A 403 5.81 1.95 -4.62
C ARG A 403 5.16 1.79 -3.25
N THR A 404 3.95 2.32 -3.12
CA THR A 404 3.08 2.07 -1.95
C THR A 404 2.75 0.58 -1.88
N MET A 405 2.85 -0.01 -0.69
CA MET A 405 2.43 -1.38 -0.43
C MET A 405 1.90 -1.55 1.00
N ASP A 406 1.32 -2.73 1.26
CA ASP A 406 0.85 -3.19 2.57
C ASP A 406 -0.11 -2.20 3.25
N TYR A 407 -1.30 -2.07 2.66
CA TYR A 407 -2.38 -1.22 3.13
C TYR A 407 -3.01 -1.78 4.43
N GLY A 408 -2.36 -1.50 5.56
CA GLY A 408 -2.85 -1.82 6.91
C GLY A 408 -3.52 -0.59 7.56
N PRO A 409 -2.87 0.06 8.53
CA PRO A 409 -3.41 1.24 9.22
C PRO A 409 -3.15 2.53 8.41
N PHE A 410 -3.54 2.54 7.14
CA PHE A 410 -3.46 3.74 6.31
C PHE A 410 -4.66 4.66 6.53
N GLY A 411 -4.54 5.93 6.11
CA GLY A 411 -5.69 6.82 6.00
C GLY A 411 -5.42 7.98 5.06
N PHE A 412 -6.47 8.40 4.35
CA PHE A 412 -6.52 9.73 3.74
C PHE A 412 -6.98 10.73 4.80
N MET A 413 -6.27 11.84 4.91
CA MET A 413 -6.51 12.87 5.90
C MET A 413 -7.73 13.71 5.51
N ASP A 414 -8.69 13.80 6.44
CA ASP A 414 -9.82 14.72 6.31
C ASP A 414 -9.36 16.13 6.71
N LYS A 415 -9.23 16.38 8.01
CA LYS A 415 -8.70 17.62 8.58
C LYS A 415 -7.18 17.64 8.53
N TYR A 416 -6.59 18.69 7.99
CA TYR A 416 -5.14 18.85 7.98
C TYR A 416 -4.59 18.88 9.41
N ASP A 417 -3.76 17.88 9.70
CA ASP A 417 -2.92 17.80 10.87
C ASP A 417 -1.58 17.17 10.45
N PRO A 418 -0.44 17.89 10.56
CA PRO A 418 0.86 17.32 10.24
C PRO A 418 1.22 16.11 11.12
N SER A 419 0.59 15.98 12.29
CA SER A 419 0.74 14.85 13.20
C SER A 419 -0.25 13.71 12.92
N PHE A 420 -1.06 13.79 11.86
CA PHE A 420 -2.05 12.78 11.52
C PHE A 420 -1.42 11.39 11.36
N ALA A 421 -1.92 10.43 12.14
CA ALA A 421 -1.58 9.02 12.10
C ALA A 421 -2.80 8.20 12.53
N LYS A 422 -3.00 7.00 11.94
CA LYS A 422 -4.16 6.14 12.23
C LYS A 422 -3.93 5.10 13.34
N TRP A 423 -2.68 4.89 13.77
CA TRP A 423 -2.33 3.87 14.76
C TRP A 423 -1.76 4.49 16.04
N VAL A 424 -2.22 4.03 17.21
CA VAL A 424 -1.65 4.43 18.50
C VAL A 424 -0.32 3.70 18.70
N GLY A 425 0.77 4.44 18.84
CA GLY A 425 2.13 3.89 18.93
C GLY A 425 2.96 3.94 17.64
N SER A 426 2.37 4.31 16.49
CA SER A 426 3.16 4.80 15.32
C SER A 426 3.64 6.25 15.53
N GLY A 427 3.22 6.86 16.64
CA GLY A 427 3.23 8.28 16.97
C GLY A 427 4.63 8.85 17.18
N ASP A 428 5.20 9.27 16.05
CA ASP A 428 5.99 10.49 15.80
C ASP A 428 6.73 10.29 14.47
N HIS A 429 7.19 9.06 14.21
CA HIS A 429 8.05 8.73 13.06
C HIS A 429 7.29 8.47 11.75
N PHE A 430 6.01 8.04 11.80
CA PHE A 430 5.18 7.77 10.59
C PHE A 430 3.95 8.67 10.48
N ALA A 431 3.89 9.76 11.25
CA ALA A 431 2.87 10.78 11.06
C ALA A 431 2.95 11.40 9.66
N PHE A 432 1.87 12.01 9.20
CA PHE A 432 1.74 12.58 7.85
C PHE A 432 2.98 13.38 7.43
N ALA A 433 3.41 14.37 8.22
CA ALA A 433 4.58 15.21 7.91
C ALA A 433 5.94 14.51 8.12
N ALA A 434 5.97 13.37 8.81
CA ALA A 434 7.19 12.60 9.07
C ALA A 434 7.52 11.58 7.96
N GLN A 435 6.57 11.28 7.07
CA GLN A 435 6.74 10.29 5.99
C GLN A 435 7.98 10.52 5.10
N PRO A 436 8.37 11.75 4.72
CA PRO A 436 9.61 11.97 3.97
C PRO A 436 10.87 11.58 4.76
N GLY A 437 10.87 11.80 6.08
CA GLY A 437 11.96 11.38 6.96
C GLY A 437 12.06 9.86 7.08
N ALA A 438 10.92 9.18 7.16
CA ALA A 438 10.85 7.72 7.15
C ALA A 438 11.34 7.13 5.81
N ALA A 439 10.91 7.71 4.70
CA ALA A 439 11.36 7.33 3.36
C ALA A 439 12.87 7.50 3.18
N LEU A 440 13.45 8.62 3.65
CA LEU A 440 14.89 8.84 3.66
C LEU A 440 15.63 7.83 4.54
N ALA A 441 15.08 7.46 5.70
CA ALA A 441 15.65 6.43 6.56
C ALA A 441 15.67 5.06 5.88
N ASN A 442 14.57 4.67 5.23
CA ASN A 442 14.50 3.42 4.47
C ASN A 442 15.46 3.41 3.28
N PHE A 443 15.58 4.53 2.56
CA PHE A 443 16.59 4.68 1.50
C PHE A 443 18.00 4.48 2.05
N ARG A 444 18.34 5.10 3.19
CA ARG A 444 19.66 4.91 3.83
C ARG A 444 19.90 3.47 4.25
N THR A 445 18.88 2.75 4.71
CA THR A 445 18.98 1.30 4.96
C THR A 445 19.31 0.53 3.69
N LEU A 446 18.60 0.81 2.58
CA LEU A 446 18.88 0.18 1.29
C LEU A 446 20.31 0.45 0.83
N ALA A 447 20.73 1.70 0.83
CA ALA A 447 22.06 2.09 0.37
C ALA A 447 23.16 1.47 1.24
N LYS A 448 23.01 1.47 2.56
CA LYS A 448 23.95 0.76 3.47
C LYS A 448 23.98 -0.75 3.21
N ALA A 449 22.85 -1.35 2.84
CA ALA A 449 22.79 -2.75 2.49
C ALA A 449 23.54 -3.08 1.19
N LEU A 450 23.97 -2.09 0.40
CA LEU A 450 24.84 -2.30 -0.77
C LEU A 450 26.34 -2.28 -0.43
N LEU A 451 26.74 -1.79 0.75
CA LEU A 451 28.15 -1.66 1.16
C LEU A 451 29.00 -2.92 1.01
N PRO A 452 28.50 -4.16 1.23
CA PRO A 452 29.31 -5.37 1.00
C PRO A 452 29.81 -5.53 -0.45
N LEU A 453 29.24 -4.81 -1.42
CA LEU A 453 29.73 -4.78 -2.81
C LEU A 453 30.90 -3.80 -3.02
N PHE A 454 31.14 -2.91 -2.06
CA PHE A 454 32.08 -1.78 -2.15
C PHE A 454 33.13 -1.80 -1.02
N GLU A 455 33.53 -2.99 -0.55
CA GLU A 455 34.52 -3.14 0.53
C GLU A 455 35.83 -2.37 0.25
N ASP A 456 36.25 -2.31 -1.02
CA ASP A 456 37.50 -1.66 -1.45
C ASP A 456 37.36 -0.14 -1.66
N ASP A 457 36.19 0.33 -2.10
CA ASP A 457 35.93 1.75 -2.40
C ASP A 457 34.46 2.11 -2.16
N PRO A 458 34.09 2.53 -0.93
CA PRO A 458 32.72 2.93 -0.60
C PRO A 458 32.41 4.38 -1.02
N ALA A 459 33.38 5.17 -1.48
CA ALA A 459 33.22 6.62 -1.65
C ALA A 459 32.09 7.01 -2.62
N PRO A 460 31.91 6.35 -3.79
CA PRO A 460 30.82 6.69 -4.70
C PRO A 460 29.42 6.45 -4.09
N LEU A 461 29.25 5.37 -3.34
CA LEU A 461 27.98 5.05 -2.68
C LEU A 461 27.71 6.02 -1.52
N MET A 462 28.74 6.40 -0.76
CA MET A 462 28.62 7.38 0.32
C MET A 462 28.18 8.76 -0.21
N ALA A 463 28.69 9.20 -1.37
CA ALA A 463 28.25 10.45 -1.98
C ALA A 463 26.74 10.45 -2.31
N ILE A 464 26.19 9.31 -2.77
CA ILE A 464 24.74 9.16 -3.02
C ILE A 464 23.94 9.23 -1.71
N ILE A 465 24.45 8.60 -0.64
CA ILE A 465 23.83 8.61 0.70
C ILE A 465 23.78 10.04 1.27
N ASP A 466 24.89 10.78 1.17
CA ASP A 466 25.03 12.11 1.73
C ASP A 466 24.18 13.14 0.99
N GLY A 467 24.08 13.02 -0.34
CA GLY A 467 23.24 13.89 -1.18
C GLY A 467 21.73 13.67 -1.03
N ALA A 468 21.30 12.52 -0.51
CA ALA A 468 19.88 12.15 -0.52
C ALA A 468 18.96 13.09 0.25
N LYS A 469 19.44 13.72 1.32
CA LYS A 469 18.62 14.69 2.08
C LYS A 469 18.18 15.86 1.20
N ALA A 470 19.04 16.33 0.30
CA ALA A 470 18.72 17.42 -0.62
C ALA A 470 17.66 16.99 -1.63
N THR A 471 17.84 15.83 -2.27
CA THR A 471 16.86 15.26 -3.21
C THR A 471 15.46 15.13 -2.61
N PHE A 472 15.35 14.65 -1.37
CA PHE A 472 14.06 14.56 -0.69
C PHE A 472 13.45 15.94 -0.41
N ALA A 473 14.26 16.92 0.00
CA ALA A 473 13.79 18.29 0.24
C ALA A 473 13.29 18.96 -1.05
N ASP A 474 13.99 18.76 -2.16
CA ASP A 474 13.60 19.29 -3.47
C ASP A 474 12.29 18.67 -3.95
N ALA A 475 12.14 17.34 -3.84
CA ALA A 475 10.88 16.65 -4.17
C ALA A 475 9.68 17.16 -3.34
N MET A 476 9.87 17.45 -2.05
CA MET A 476 8.80 18.03 -1.22
C MET A 476 8.47 19.47 -1.64
N ALA A 477 9.49 20.28 -1.93
CA ALA A 477 9.29 21.65 -2.39
C ALA A 477 8.51 21.70 -3.71
N GLU A 478 8.91 20.88 -4.69
CA GLU A 478 8.20 20.74 -5.97
C GLU A 478 6.76 20.25 -5.76
N CYS A 479 6.55 19.26 -4.89
CA CYS A 479 5.21 18.78 -4.57
C CYS A 479 4.31 19.90 -4.05
N TYR A 480 4.76 20.68 -3.06
CA TYR A 480 3.96 21.77 -2.51
C TYR A 480 3.75 22.90 -3.53
N GLY A 481 4.77 23.25 -4.32
CA GLY A 481 4.62 24.24 -5.38
C GLY A 481 3.61 23.83 -6.45
N ALA A 482 3.59 22.54 -6.80
CA ALA A 482 2.64 21.98 -7.76
C ALA A 482 1.21 22.01 -7.22
N LYS A 483 1.01 21.63 -5.94
CA LYS A 483 -0.28 21.76 -5.25
C LYS A 483 -0.80 23.20 -5.21
N LEU A 484 0.11 24.17 -5.23
CA LEU A 484 -0.20 25.60 -5.25
C LEU A 484 -0.33 26.19 -6.67
N GLY A 485 -0.14 25.40 -7.73
CA GLY A 485 -0.38 25.84 -9.10
C GLY A 485 0.69 26.73 -9.73
N PHE A 486 1.88 26.85 -9.11
CA PHE A 486 2.99 27.61 -9.68
C PHE A 486 3.50 26.95 -10.97
N ALA A 487 3.89 27.76 -11.95
CA ALA A 487 4.47 27.26 -13.21
C ALA A 487 5.87 26.67 -13.01
N ASP A 488 6.63 27.22 -12.06
CA ASP A 488 7.86 26.63 -11.51
C ASP A 488 7.61 26.22 -10.04
N PRO A 489 7.23 24.95 -9.80
CA PRO A 489 6.96 24.43 -8.47
C PRO A 489 8.16 24.50 -7.51
N GLY A 490 9.39 24.45 -8.02
CA GLY A 490 10.61 24.50 -7.23
C GLY A 490 11.07 25.92 -6.87
N SER A 491 10.37 26.95 -7.37
CA SER A 491 10.77 28.35 -7.21
C SER A 491 10.78 28.81 -5.73
N ALA A 492 11.59 29.85 -5.46
CA ALA A 492 11.59 30.50 -4.15
C ALA A 492 10.23 31.12 -3.80
N ALA A 493 9.47 31.59 -4.81
CA ALA A 493 8.12 32.11 -4.63
C ALA A 493 7.13 31.02 -4.17
N ALA A 494 7.16 29.85 -4.80
CA ALA A 494 6.35 28.70 -4.41
C ALA A 494 6.65 28.26 -2.98
N ARG A 495 7.93 28.11 -2.63
CA ARG A 495 8.37 27.77 -1.26
C ARG A 495 7.90 28.80 -0.23
N LYS A 496 8.05 30.09 -0.52
CA LYS A 496 7.59 31.17 0.36
C LYS A 496 6.08 31.12 0.56
N SER A 497 5.32 30.89 -0.50
CA SER A 497 3.86 30.79 -0.44
C SER A 497 3.40 29.60 0.41
N TRP A 498 4.04 28.44 0.27
CA TRP A 498 3.77 27.27 1.11
C TRP A 498 4.03 27.55 2.60
N LEU A 499 5.19 28.10 2.94
CA LEU A 499 5.55 28.40 4.33
C LEU A 499 4.60 29.41 5.00
N ALA A 500 4.03 30.33 4.21
CA ALA A 500 3.03 31.27 4.69
C ALA A 500 1.64 30.64 4.87
N LEU A 501 1.31 29.60 4.08
CA LEU A 501 0.01 28.92 4.11
C LEU A 501 -0.09 27.89 5.25
N GLU A 502 0.94 27.04 5.41
CA GLU A 502 0.86 25.82 6.23
C GLU A 502 0.28 26.05 7.64
N PRO A 503 0.64 27.12 8.38
CA PRO A 503 0.09 27.36 9.70
C PRO A 503 -1.44 27.55 9.71
N SER A 504 -2.00 28.11 8.63
CA SER A 504 -3.43 28.37 8.45
C SER A 504 -4.21 27.17 7.91
N LEU A 505 -3.54 26.07 7.51
CA LEU A 505 -4.23 24.86 7.05
C LEU A 505 -4.82 24.05 8.20
N ARG A 506 -4.31 24.20 9.42
CA ARG A 506 -4.71 23.35 10.56
C ARG A 506 -6.21 23.35 10.75
N GLY A 507 -6.81 22.15 10.72
CA GLY A 507 -8.25 21.96 10.89
C GLY A 507 -9.10 22.15 9.64
N LEU A 508 -8.54 22.63 8.51
CA LEU A 508 -9.23 22.68 7.23
C LEU A 508 -9.27 21.30 6.58
N ASP A 509 -10.28 21.04 5.76
CA ASP A 509 -10.30 19.85 4.93
C ASP A 509 -9.19 19.91 3.87
N TYR A 510 -8.26 18.96 3.93
CA TYR A 510 -7.06 19.00 3.10
C TYR A 510 -7.39 18.86 1.62
N THR A 511 -8.27 17.92 1.26
CA THR A 511 -8.58 17.66 -0.15
C THR A 511 -9.42 18.79 -0.73
N ILE A 512 -10.46 19.22 -0.01
CA ILE A 512 -11.40 20.24 -0.48
C ILE A 512 -10.70 21.60 -0.62
N PHE A 513 -9.90 22.03 0.36
CA PHE A 513 -9.18 23.31 0.30
C PHE A 513 -8.33 23.42 -0.97
N PHE A 514 -7.45 22.44 -1.20
CA PHE A 514 -6.56 22.45 -2.36
C PHE A 514 -7.32 22.33 -3.69
N ARG A 515 -8.46 21.63 -3.70
CA ARG A 515 -9.31 21.57 -4.90
C ARG A 515 -9.99 22.89 -5.19
N GLN A 516 -10.46 23.60 -4.17
CA GLN A 516 -11.14 24.89 -4.30
C GLN A 516 -10.21 26.02 -4.74
N LEU A 517 -8.89 25.91 -4.52
CA LEU A 517 -7.92 26.86 -5.08
C LEU A 517 -8.05 27.01 -6.60
N GLY A 518 -8.46 25.95 -7.32
CA GLY A 518 -8.73 26.04 -8.76
C GLY A 518 -9.89 26.99 -9.09
N ALA A 519 -10.88 27.14 -8.21
CA ALA A 519 -11.95 28.13 -8.37
C ALA A 519 -11.45 29.53 -7.98
N VAL A 520 -10.68 29.66 -6.90
CA VAL A 520 -10.05 30.93 -6.48
C VAL A 520 -9.19 31.54 -7.59
N ALA A 521 -8.39 30.70 -8.27
CA ALA A 521 -7.54 31.13 -9.38
C ALA A 521 -8.35 31.72 -10.54
N ARG A 522 -9.59 31.25 -10.76
CA ARG A 522 -10.51 31.70 -11.82
C ARG A 522 -11.43 32.85 -11.40
N ALA A 523 -11.51 33.16 -10.11
CA ALA A 523 -12.40 34.20 -9.62
C ALA A 523 -11.99 35.58 -10.18
N ASP A 524 -12.94 36.47 -10.41
CA ASP A 524 -12.66 37.86 -10.84
C ASP A 524 -13.06 38.89 -9.77
N ASP A 525 -13.56 38.42 -8.62
CA ASP A 525 -13.94 39.25 -7.47
C ASP A 525 -12.91 39.19 -6.32
N ASP A 526 -13.08 40.09 -5.35
CA ASP A 526 -12.16 40.27 -4.23
C ASP A 526 -12.46 39.34 -3.04
N ASP A 527 -13.62 38.68 -2.97
CA ASP A 527 -13.98 37.82 -1.83
C ASP A 527 -13.48 36.38 -2.01
N LEU A 528 -12.17 36.25 -2.21
CA LEU A 528 -11.49 34.97 -2.47
C LEU A 528 -11.71 33.94 -1.35
N LEU A 529 -11.99 34.37 -0.12
CA LEU A 529 -12.23 33.47 1.01
C LEU A 529 -13.55 32.70 0.86
N ALA A 530 -14.57 33.30 0.25
CA ALA A 530 -15.87 32.65 0.03
C ALA A 530 -15.72 31.37 -0.83
N TYR A 531 -14.78 31.35 -1.77
CA TYR A 531 -14.51 30.19 -2.62
C TYR A 531 -13.94 28.97 -1.89
N VAL A 532 -13.43 29.14 -0.67
CA VAL A 532 -12.86 28.05 0.14
C VAL A 532 -13.70 27.71 1.36
N GLU A 533 -14.95 28.18 1.43
CA GLU A 533 -15.82 27.99 2.61
C GLU A 533 -16.12 26.51 2.91
N ASP A 534 -16.31 25.66 1.89
CA ASP A 534 -16.58 24.23 2.11
C ASP A 534 -15.42 23.48 2.76
N ALA A 535 -14.21 24.05 2.79
CA ALA A 535 -13.08 23.44 3.48
C ALA A 535 -13.14 23.61 5.01
N PHE A 536 -13.99 24.50 5.52
CA PHE A 536 -14.11 24.77 6.95
C PHE A 536 -15.13 23.82 7.60
N TYR A 537 -14.70 23.14 8.66
CA TYR A 537 -15.62 22.37 9.53
C TYR A 537 -16.35 23.24 10.55
N ALA A 538 -15.87 24.46 10.78
CA ALA A 538 -16.43 25.48 11.64
C ALA A 538 -15.92 26.84 11.17
N ASP A 539 -16.64 27.92 11.51
CA ASP A 539 -16.25 29.27 11.12
C ASP A 539 -14.80 29.59 11.54
N PRO A 540 -13.97 30.15 10.65
CA PRO A 540 -12.61 30.53 11.00
C PRO A 540 -12.58 31.63 12.05
N SER A 541 -11.56 31.60 12.92
CA SER A 541 -11.28 32.74 13.79
C SER A 541 -11.00 34.01 12.95
N PRO A 542 -11.27 35.22 13.48
CA PRO A 542 -10.97 36.46 12.76
C PRO A 542 -9.50 36.55 12.29
N GLU A 543 -8.56 36.04 13.08
CA GLU A 543 -7.14 35.99 12.76
C GLU A 543 -6.85 35.04 11.60
N THR A 544 -7.45 33.84 11.62
CA THR A 544 -7.30 32.83 10.57
C THR A 544 -7.89 33.32 9.26
N ALA A 545 -9.11 33.89 9.30
CA ALA A 545 -9.76 34.49 8.14
C ALA A 545 -8.93 35.63 7.55
N LYS A 546 -8.38 36.52 8.39
CA LYS A 546 -7.50 37.61 7.96
C LYS A 546 -6.22 37.09 7.32
N ALA A 547 -5.57 36.09 7.92
CA ALA A 547 -4.35 35.48 7.38
C ALA A 547 -4.59 34.82 6.02
N LEU A 548 -5.67 34.05 5.88
CA LEU A 548 -6.04 33.40 4.62
C LEU A 548 -6.41 34.41 3.54
N ARG A 549 -7.16 35.47 3.85
CA ARG A 549 -7.46 36.55 2.87
C ARG A 549 -6.19 37.19 2.33
N ALA A 550 -5.27 37.55 3.22
CA ALA A 550 -3.98 38.13 2.84
C ALA A 550 -3.15 37.15 2.00
N TRP A 551 -3.13 35.88 2.38
CA TRP A 551 -2.41 34.84 1.65
C TRP A 551 -3.01 34.58 0.26
N LEU A 552 -4.33 34.42 0.13
CA LEU A 552 -5.01 34.15 -1.14
C LEU A 552 -4.73 35.25 -2.18
N ALA A 553 -4.79 36.51 -1.76
CA ALA A 553 -4.48 37.66 -2.64
C ALA A 553 -3.01 37.65 -3.10
N ALA A 554 -2.08 37.41 -2.18
CA ALA A 554 -0.65 37.37 -2.49
C ALA A 554 -0.27 36.13 -3.33
N TRP A 555 -0.86 34.98 -3.06
CA TRP A 555 -0.68 33.75 -3.80
C TRP A 555 -1.19 33.89 -5.24
N LYS A 556 -2.43 34.37 -5.41
CA LYS A 556 -3.07 34.52 -6.72
C LYS A 556 -2.30 35.47 -7.64
N SER A 557 -1.81 36.59 -7.12
CA SER A 557 -1.00 37.53 -7.91
C SER A 557 0.34 36.93 -8.37
N GLY A 558 0.84 35.89 -7.71
CA GLY A 558 2.06 35.17 -8.06
C GLY A 558 1.91 34.03 -9.06
N LEU A 559 0.68 33.71 -9.52
CA LEU A 559 0.42 32.54 -10.38
C LEU A 559 0.66 32.78 -11.88
N GLY A 560 0.70 34.04 -12.31
CA GLY A 560 0.70 34.42 -13.72
C GLY A 560 -0.68 34.23 -14.36
N ASP A 561 -0.74 33.54 -15.49
CA ASP A 561 -1.99 33.28 -16.22
C ASP A 561 -2.98 32.43 -15.40
N ALA A 562 -4.18 32.96 -15.16
CA ALA A 562 -5.21 32.37 -14.32
C ALA A 562 -5.72 31.02 -14.84
N ALA A 563 -5.95 30.92 -16.16
CA ALA A 563 -6.49 29.71 -16.77
C ALA A 563 -5.48 28.55 -16.70
N ALA A 564 -4.22 28.82 -17.02
CA ALA A 564 -3.13 27.85 -16.92
C ALA A 564 -2.86 27.44 -15.47
N ALA A 565 -2.91 28.39 -14.53
CA ALA A 565 -2.77 28.08 -13.10
C ALA A 565 -3.90 27.19 -12.59
N ALA A 566 -5.14 27.49 -12.97
CA ALA A 566 -6.29 26.69 -12.60
C ALA A 566 -6.22 25.26 -13.18
N ALA A 567 -5.74 25.10 -14.41
CA ALA A 567 -5.50 23.78 -15.01
C ALA A 567 -4.43 22.98 -14.25
N ARG A 568 -3.32 23.62 -13.84
CA ARG A 568 -2.30 22.98 -12.99
C ARG A 568 -2.87 22.55 -11.64
N LEU A 569 -3.66 23.40 -11.00
CA LEU A 569 -4.32 23.10 -9.71
C LEU A 569 -5.27 21.91 -9.83
N ASP A 570 -6.12 21.88 -10.87
CA ASP A 570 -7.07 20.80 -11.09
C ASP A 570 -6.40 19.46 -11.40
N ALA A 571 -5.21 19.48 -12.00
CA ALA A 571 -4.41 18.29 -12.28
C ALA A 571 -3.62 17.80 -11.05
N ALA A 572 -3.12 18.72 -10.21
CA ALA A 572 -2.34 18.36 -9.03
C ALA A 572 -3.21 17.91 -7.84
N ASN A 573 -4.40 18.50 -7.70
CA ASN A 573 -5.25 18.37 -6.52
C ASN A 573 -6.51 17.54 -6.82
N PRO A 574 -6.63 16.32 -6.24
CA PRO A 574 -7.79 15.47 -6.49
C PRO A 574 -9.05 16.08 -5.93
N LYS A 575 -10.17 15.79 -6.58
CA LYS A 575 -11.51 16.10 -6.09
C LYS A 575 -12.00 15.01 -5.12
N TYR A 576 -11.64 13.76 -5.38
CA TYR A 576 -12.06 12.61 -4.59
C TYR A 576 -10.86 11.86 -4.01
N VAL A 577 -10.94 11.51 -2.74
CA VAL A 577 -10.02 10.61 -2.04
C VAL A 577 -10.85 9.61 -1.23
N LEU A 578 -10.28 8.45 -0.93
CA LEU A 578 -10.97 7.35 -0.27
C LEU A 578 -11.00 7.56 1.25
N ARG A 579 -11.96 8.35 1.73
CA ARG A 579 -12.09 8.70 3.14
C ARG A 579 -12.42 7.47 3.99
N GLU A 580 -12.04 7.52 5.27
CA GLU A 580 -12.21 6.39 6.18
C GLU A 580 -13.69 5.98 6.32
N TRP A 581 -14.59 6.95 6.46
CA TRP A 581 -16.02 6.67 6.58
C TRP A 581 -16.61 5.98 5.33
N MET A 582 -16.11 6.31 4.13
CA MET A 582 -16.50 5.62 2.89
C MET A 582 -16.10 4.15 2.92
N LEU A 583 -14.88 3.86 3.38
CA LEU A 583 -14.40 2.49 3.57
C LEU A 583 -15.25 1.74 4.58
N VAL A 584 -15.64 2.39 5.69
CA VAL A 584 -16.53 1.80 6.71
C VAL A 584 -17.85 1.36 6.11
N GLU A 585 -18.51 2.25 5.36
CA GLU A 585 -19.76 1.92 4.68
C GLU A 585 -19.61 0.72 3.74
N ALA A 586 -18.54 0.70 2.94
CA ALA A 586 -18.28 -0.37 1.98
C ALA A 586 -18.03 -1.73 2.66
N TYR A 587 -17.17 -1.81 3.68
CA TYR A 587 -16.90 -3.10 4.32
C TYR A 587 -18.05 -3.57 5.21
N GLU A 588 -18.84 -2.67 5.80
CA GLU A 588 -20.04 -3.05 6.56
C GLU A 588 -21.13 -3.60 5.63
N ALA A 589 -21.31 -3.03 4.44
CA ALA A 589 -22.17 -3.60 3.40
C ALA A 589 -21.67 -4.99 2.95
N ALA A 590 -20.36 -5.10 2.67
CA ALA A 590 -19.76 -6.36 2.21
C ALA A 590 -19.88 -7.50 3.23
N LYS A 591 -19.82 -7.21 4.54
CA LYS A 591 -20.09 -8.20 5.60
C LYS A 591 -21.48 -8.83 5.51
N ARG A 592 -22.45 -8.13 4.93
CA ARG A 592 -23.82 -8.62 4.69
C ARG A 592 -24.00 -9.24 3.31
N GLY A 593 -22.92 -9.39 2.55
CA GLY A 593 -22.92 -9.93 1.18
C GLY A 593 -23.23 -8.90 0.09
N ASP A 594 -23.34 -7.61 0.43
CA ASP A 594 -23.61 -6.54 -0.52
C ASP A 594 -22.31 -5.80 -0.88
N PHE A 595 -21.85 -5.98 -2.12
CA PHE A 595 -20.64 -5.34 -2.63
C PHE A 595 -20.93 -4.08 -3.47
N SER A 596 -22.18 -3.61 -3.57
CA SER A 596 -22.56 -2.48 -4.43
C SER A 596 -21.79 -1.19 -4.08
N VAL A 597 -21.72 -0.83 -2.80
CA VAL A 597 -20.97 0.33 -2.30
C VAL A 597 -19.49 0.23 -2.66
N ALA A 598 -18.89 -0.97 -2.55
CA ALA A 598 -17.49 -1.16 -2.90
C ALA A 598 -17.25 -0.99 -4.41
N HIS A 599 -18.17 -1.45 -5.25
CA HIS A 599 -18.10 -1.23 -6.71
C HIS A 599 -18.28 0.26 -7.06
N GLU A 600 -19.20 0.97 -6.40
CA GLU A 600 -19.39 2.41 -6.57
C GLU A 600 -18.12 3.18 -6.21
N LEU A 601 -17.50 2.89 -5.06
CA LEU A 601 -16.24 3.50 -4.66
C LEU A 601 -15.11 3.16 -5.63
N HIS A 602 -15.03 1.92 -6.12
CA HIS A 602 -14.06 1.54 -7.14
C HIS A 602 -14.27 2.34 -8.44
N GLY A 603 -15.51 2.54 -8.87
CA GLY A 603 -15.84 3.39 -10.02
C GLY A 603 -15.46 4.86 -9.80
N LEU A 604 -15.75 5.41 -8.61
CA LEU A 604 -15.43 6.79 -8.24
C LEU A 604 -13.93 7.07 -8.30
N VAL A 605 -13.10 6.16 -7.78
CA VAL A 605 -11.66 6.39 -7.69
C VAL A 605 -10.94 6.30 -9.03
N LYS A 606 -11.60 5.84 -10.11
CA LYS A 606 -11.01 5.79 -11.47
C LYS A 606 -10.79 7.16 -12.10
N ALA A 607 -11.51 8.19 -11.65
CA ALA A 607 -11.38 9.55 -12.17
C ALA A 607 -11.31 10.59 -11.04
N PRO A 608 -10.30 10.52 -10.15
CA PRO A 608 -10.30 11.27 -8.89
C PRO A 608 -10.14 12.78 -9.09
N TYR A 609 -9.73 13.23 -10.28
CA TYR A 609 -9.55 14.65 -10.65
C TYR A 609 -10.72 15.27 -11.43
N TYR A 610 -11.65 14.45 -11.93
CA TYR A 610 -12.73 14.89 -12.81
C TYR A 610 -14.03 15.14 -12.03
N ARG A 611 -14.95 15.91 -12.63
CA ARG A 611 -16.33 15.97 -12.15
C ARG A 611 -17.12 14.86 -12.86
N PHE A 612 -17.59 13.87 -12.10
CA PHE A 612 -18.61 12.98 -12.63
C PHE A 612 -19.91 13.77 -12.84
N SER A 613 -20.49 13.71 -14.03
CA SER A 613 -21.91 14.04 -14.20
C SER A 613 -22.73 12.83 -13.72
N VAL A 614 -23.91 13.06 -13.14
CA VAL A 614 -24.82 11.99 -12.66
C VAL A 614 -25.13 10.97 -13.78
N ALA A 615 -25.06 11.39 -15.04
CA ALA A 615 -25.24 10.52 -16.20
C ALA A 615 -24.08 9.53 -16.43
N LEU A 616 -22.83 9.88 -16.06
CA LEU A 616 -21.67 9.02 -16.25
C LEU A 616 -21.61 7.91 -15.17
N VAL A 617 -22.02 8.21 -13.94
CA VAL A 617 -22.10 7.25 -12.82
C VAL A 617 -23.14 6.16 -13.08
N LEU A 618 -24.17 6.45 -13.88
CA LEU A 618 -25.19 5.47 -14.28
C LEU A 618 -24.80 4.67 -15.54
N SER A 619 -23.67 5.01 -16.18
CA SER A 619 -23.17 4.36 -17.41
C SER A 619 -21.87 3.57 -17.22
N LEU A 620 -21.17 3.79 -16.10
CA LEU A 620 -20.06 2.97 -15.59
C LEU A 620 -20.62 1.91 -14.64
#